data_AF-A0A293LR39-F1
#
_entry.id   AF-A0A293LR39-F1
#
_cell.length_a   1.000
_cell.length_b   1.000
_cell.length_c   1.000
_cell.angle_alpha   90.00
_cell.angle_beta   90.00
_cell.angle_gamma   90.00
#
_symmetry.space_group_name_H-M   'P 1'
#
loop_
_entity.id
_entity.type
_entity.pdbx_description
1 polymer ?
#
loop_
_entity_poly.entity_id
_entity_poly.type
_entity_poly.pdbx_seq_one_letter_code
_entity_poly.pdbx_strand_id
1 'polypeptide(L)'
;MVIRILRDLCQRVPTWGTLDPWALELLVEKVLSSGGKPMGPGDALRRVLEAIAGGILMQGGPGLMDPCEKDPVDALAGLSAQAREDITASAQHALRLVAFRQIHKVLGMDPLPPPKFSRNTLNRKRRRDASAGEGDVTDGADGKKDKKEEETKVAAEKTPPTTTTTTTAAAAAATPAVAAKA
;
A
#
# COMPACT_ATOMS: atom_id res chain seq x y z
N MET A 1 -5.41 -11.29 -6.27
CA MET A 1 -5.18 -10.53 -5.01
C MET A 1 -5.22 -9.02 -5.20
N VAL A 2 -4.40 -8.42 -6.08
CA VAL A 2 -4.36 -6.95 -6.30
C VAL A 2 -5.74 -6.34 -6.57
N ILE A 3 -6.59 -7.01 -7.37
CA ILE A 3 -7.99 -6.61 -7.61
C ILE A 3 -8.76 -6.32 -6.30
N ARG A 4 -8.59 -7.13 -5.25
CA ARG A 4 -9.29 -6.93 -3.96
C ARG A 4 -8.82 -5.67 -3.26
N ILE A 5 -7.52 -5.36 -3.34
CA ILE A 5 -6.91 -4.15 -2.77
C ILE A 5 -7.40 -2.89 -3.53
N LEU A 6 -7.53 -2.98 -4.85
CA LEU A 6 -8.02 -1.85 -5.65
C LEU A 6 -9.53 -1.66 -5.54
N ARG A 7 -10.32 -2.73 -5.40
CA ARG A 7 -11.76 -2.64 -5.06
C ARG A 7 -11.96 -1.96 -3.70
N ASP A 8 -11.15 -2.27 -2.70
CA ASP A 8 -11.11 -1.56 -1.41
C ASP A 8 -10.70 -0.08 -1.56
N LEU A 9 -9.71 0.22 -2.41
CA LEU A 9 -9.34 1.61 -2.72
C LEU A 9 -10.49 2.40 -3.35
N CYS A 10 -11.26 1.78 -4.27
CA CYS A 10 -12.45 2.37 -4.88
C CYS A 10 -13.57 2.64 -3.87
N GLN A 11 -13.68 1.82 -2.81
CA GLN A 11 -14.63 2.03 -1.72
C GLN A 11 -14.19 3.13 -0.75
N ARG A 12 -12.88 3.26 -0.47
CA ARG A 12 -12.34 4.27 0.45
C ARG A 12 -12.14 5.64 -0.16
N VAL A 13 -11.89 5.73 -1.47
CA VAL A 13 -11.54 6.98 -2.17
C VAL A 13 -12.58 7.27 -3.26
N PRO A 14 -13.50 8.24 -3.05
CA PRO A 14 -14.60 8.52 -3.99
C PRO A 14 -14.16 8.78 -5.43
N THR A 15 -12.99 9.38 -5.63
CA THR A 15 -12.36 9.57 -6.96
C THR A 15 -12.24 8.26 -7.74
N TRP A 16 -11.84 7.17 -7.06
CA TRP A 16 -11.69 5.84 -7.67
C TRP A 16 -13.03 5.09 -7.74
N GLY A 17 -14.02 5.45 -6.92
CA GLY A 17 -15.36 4.88 -6.94
C GLY A 17 -16.18 5.16 -8.21
N THR A 18 -15.73 6.10 -9.06
CA THR A 18 -16.31 6.34 -10.39
C THR A 18 -15.88 5.33 -11.46
N LEU A 19 -14.86 4.51 -11.16
CA LEU A 19 -14.34 3.52 -12.10
C LEU A 19 -15.11 2.20 -11.95
N ASP A 20 -15.67 1.71 -13.06
CA ASP A 20 -16.53 0.53 -13.05
C ASP A 20 -15.76 -0.72 -12.54
N PRO A 21 -16.36 -1.57 -11.69
CA PRO A 21 -15.69 -2.75 -11.14
C PRO A 21 -15.17 -3.75 -12.19
N TRP A 22 -15.82 -3.87 -13.35
CA TRP A 22 -15.37 -4.70 -14.47
C TRP A 22 -14.20 -4.05 -15.21
N ALA A 23 -14.29 -2.74 -15.49
CA ALA A 23 -13.19 -1.98 -16.06
C ALA A 23 -11.93 -2.04 -15.17
N LEU A 24 -12.08 -2.04 -13.85
CA LEU A 24 -10.96 -2.23 -12.92
C LEU A 24 -10.28 -3.60 -13.09
N GLU A 25 -11.08 -4.67 -13.20
CA GLU A 25 -10.56 -6.04 -13.31
C GLU A 25 -9.85 -6.26 -14.63
N LEU A 26 -10.45 -5.81 -15.73
CA LEU A 26 -9.89 -5.88 -17.08
C LEU A 26 -8.60 -5.04 -17.21
N LEU A 27 -8.54 -3.87 -16.57
CA LEU A 27 -7.34 -3.04 -16.50
C LEU A 27 -6.20 -3.75 -15.73
N VAL A 28 -6.52 -4.32 -14.57
CA VAL A 28 -5.53 -5.05 -13.75
C VAL A 28 -5.03 -6.29 -14.48
N GLU A 29 -5.91 -7.03 -15.17
CA GLU A 29 -5.55 -8.17 -16.01
C GLU A 29 -4.55 -7.75 -17.09
N LYS A 30 -4.92 -6.83 -18.00
CA LYS A 30 -4.04 -6.43 -19.12
C LYS A 30 -2.70 -5.87 -18.64
N VAL A 31 -2.68 -5.07 -17.57
CA VAL A 31 -1.43 -4.50 -17.04
C VAL A 31 -0.51 -5.57 -16.44
N LEU A 32 -1.06 -6.60 -15.79
CA LEU A 32 -0.24 -7.70 -15.24
C LEU A 32 0.16 -8.73 -16.30
N SER A 33 -0.73 -9.05 -17.23
CA SER A 33 -0.45 -9.94 -18.37
C SER A 33 0.66 -9.39 -19.28
N SER A 34 0.77 -8.05 -19.42
CA SER A 34 1.91 -7.41 -20.11
C SER A 34 3.27 -7.58 -19.41
N GLY A 35 3.31 -8.11 -18.18
CA GLY A 35 4.51 -8.22 -17.36
C GLY A 35 5.46 -9.37 -17.74
N GLY A 36 4.99 -10.37 -18.50
CA GLY A 36 5.78 -11.51 -18.98
C GLY A 36 6.35 -12.47 -17.92
N LYS A 37 6.31 -12.10 -16.63
CA LYS A 37 6.83 -12.88 -15.50
C LYS A 37 5.88 -12.76 -14.30
N PRO A 38 5.70 -13.82 -13.48
CA PRO A 38 4.96 -13.73 -12.22
C PRO A 38 5.53 -12.64 -11.30
N MET A 39 4.67 -11.76 -10.80
CA MET A 39 5.01 -10.62 -9.95
C MET A 39 4.51 -10.83 -8.52
N GLY A 40 5.27 -10.35 -7.53
CA GLY A 40 4.78 -10.27 -6.15
C GLY A 40 3.62 -9.27 -6.02
N PRO A 41 2.75 -9.38 -4.99
CA PRO A 41 1.56 -8.52 -4.87
C PRO A 41 1.91 -7.02 -4.74
N GLY A 42 3.05 -6.69 -4.11
CA GLY A 42 3.53 -5.30 -4.02
C GLY A 42 3.99 -4.74 -5.37
N ASP A 43 4.78 -5.50 -6.12
CA ASP A 43 5.24 -5.10 -7.45
C ASP A 43 4.09 -5.03 -8.46
N ALA A 44 3.14 -5.96 -8.37
CA ALA A 44 1.94 -5.98 -9.18
C ALA A 44 1.04 -4.76 -8.91
N LEU A 45 0.79 -4.41 -7.64
CA LEU A 45 0.07 -3.17 -7.28
C LEU A 45 0.82 -1.94 -7.79
N ARG A 46 2.15 -1.89 -7.62
CA ARG A 46 2.99 -0.78 -8.11
C ARG A 46 2.89 -0.62 -9.63
N ARG A 47 2.94 -1.72 -10.39
CA ARG A 47 2.80 -1.71 -11.86
C ARG A 47 1.43 -1.20 -12.32
N VAL A 48 0.34 -1.57 -11.64
CA VAL A 48 -1.00 -1.04 -11.95
C VAL A 48 -1.07 0.47 -11.66
N LEU A 49 -0.53 0.92 -10.54
CA LEU A 49 -0.44 2.36 -10.24
C LEU A 49 0.42 3.12 -11.27
N GLU A 50 1.51 2.52 -11.75
CA GLU A 50 2.34 3.08 -12.84
C GLU A 50 1.56 3.22 -14.16
N ALA A 51 0.79 2.21 -14.56
CA ALA A 51 -0.02 2.28 -15.79
C ALA A 51 -1.10 3.38 -15.71
N ILE A 52 -1.79 3.51 -14.58
CA ILE A 52 -2.83 4.54 -14.37
C ILE A 52 -2.20 5.93 -14.27
N ALA A 53 -1.08 6.07 -13.55
CA ALA A 53 -0.34 7.31 -13.42
C ALA A 53 0.26 7.78 -14.77
N GLY A 54 0.62 6.84 -15.65
CA GLY A 54 1.07 7.07 -17.02
C GLY A 54 -0.04 7.43 -18.01
N GLY A 55 -1.29 7.56 -17.55
CA GLY A 55 -2.39 8.09 -18.37
C GLY A 55 -3.12 7.08 -19.25
N ILE A 56 -3.05 5.77 -18.96
CA ILE A 56 -3.78 4.73 -19.73
C ILE A 56 -5.31 4.96 -19.78
N LEU A 57 -5.86 5.72 -18.82
CA LEU A 57 -7.28 6.08 -18.75
C LEU A 57 -7.63 7.38 -19.50
N MET A 58 -6.64 8.17 -19.96
CA MET A 58 -6.90 9.47 -20.60
C MET A 58 -7.57 9.31 -21.96
N GLN A 59 -8.31 10.34 -22.37
CA GLN A 59 -8.90 10.40 -23.70
C GLN A 59 -7.79 10.44 -24.78
N GLY A 60 -7.97 9.71 -25.88
CA GLY A 60 -6.94 9.51 -26.89
C GLY A 60 -5.89 8.43 -26.55
N GLY A 61 -5.97 7.80 -25.37
CA GLY A 61 -5.23 6.57 -25.08
C GLY A 61 -5.78 5.35 -25.85
N PRO A 62 -5.14 4.16 -25.73
CA PRO A 62 -5.54 2.95 -26.45
C PRO A 62 -6.91 2.36 -26.04
N GLY A 63 -7.55 2.91 -25.00
CA GLY A 63 -8.81 2.42 -24.46
C GLY A 63 -8.70 1.06 -23.75
N LEU A 64 -9.82 0.56 -23.25
CA LEU A 64 -9.92 -0.73 -22.58
C LEU A 64 -11.01 -1.58 -23.25
N MET A 65 -10.70 -2.09 -24.45
CA MET A 65 -11.58 -2.99 -25.20
C MET A 65 -12.01 -4.20 -24.37
N ASP A 66 -13.33 -4.40 -24.24
CA ASP A 66 -13.96 -5.50 -23.52
C ASP A 66 -13.89 -6.83 -24.30
N PRO A 67 -13.32 -7.91 -23.75
CA PRO A 67 -13.27 -9.22 -24.41
C PRO A 67 -14.59 -10.01 -24.31
N CYS A 68 -15.56 -9.56 -23.50
CA CYS A 68 -16.86 -10.21 -23.35
C CYS A 68 -17.94 -9.66 -24.29
N GLU A 69 -17.70 -8.50 -24.91
CA GLU A 69 -18.59 -7.92 -25.91
C GLU A 69 -18.24 -8.39 -27.33
N LYS A 70 -19.27 -8.47 -28.19
CA LYS A 70 -19.10 -8.89 -29.59
C LYS A 70 -18.56 -7.76 -30.47
N ASP A 71 -19.02 -6.55 -30.21
CA ASP A 71 -18.61 -5.32 -30.88
C ASP A 71 -17.47 -4.65 -30.08
N PRO A 72 -16.61 -3.81 -30.69
CA PRO A 72 -15.47 -3.19 -30.01
C PRO A 72 -15.91 -2.09 -29.03
N VAL A 73 -16.31 -2.49 -27.82
CA VAL A 73 -16.77 -1.61 -26.73
C VAL A 73 -15.59 -1.25 -25.80
N ASP A 74 -15.42 0.05 -25.50
CA ASP A 74 -14.49 0.51 -24.46
C ASP A 74 -15.14 0.41 -23.08
N ALA A 75 -14.61 -0.44 -22.20
CA ALA A 75 -15.08 -0.57 -20.82
C ALA A 75 -14.93 0.73 -20.00
N LEU A 76 -14.11 1.69 -20.46
CA LEU A 76 -13.98 3.01 -19.83
C LEU A 76 -15.00 4.05 -20.35
N ALA A 77 -15.85 3.72 -21.33
CA ALA A 77 -16.75 4.69 -21.98
C ALA A 77 -17.67 5.46 -21.01
N GLY A 78 -18.04 4.85 -19.87
CA GLY A 78 -18.84 5.51 -18.83
C GLY A 78 -18.10 6.58 -18.00
N LEU A 79 -16.77 6.65 -18.06
CA LEU A 79 -15.99 7.63 -17.29
C LEU A 79 -15.87 8.97 -18.04
N SER A 80 -16.27 10.05 -17.37
CA SER A 80 -16.10 11.43 -17.84
C SER A 80 -14.63 11.81 -17.98
N ALA A 81 -14.35 12.85 -18.78
CA ALA A 81 -13.00 13.41 -18.94
C ALA A 81 -12.36 13.75 -17.59
N GLN A 82 -13.09 14.49 -16.75
CA GLN A 82 -12.63 14.90 -15.42
C GLN A 82 -12.33 13.70 -14.51
N ALA A 83 -13.20 12.69 -14.47
CA ALA A 83 -12.98 11.50 -13.65
C ALA A 83 -11.69 10.75 -14.06
N ARG A 84 -11.41 10.66 -15.37
CA ARG A 84 -10.17 10.06 -15.88
C ARG A 84 -8.93 10.85 -15.42
N GLU A 85 -8.97 12.17 -15.49
CA GLU A 85 -7.89 13.06 -15.01
C GLU A 85 -7.69 12.95 -13.49
N ASP A 86 -8.76 13.00 -12.70
CA ASP A 86 -8.72 12.94 -11.24
C ASP A 86 -8.16 11.59 -10.76
N ILE A 87 -8.54 10.47 -11.40
CA ILE A 87 -8.00 9.14 -11.12
C ILE A 87 -6.51 9.08 -11.47
N THR A 88 -6.09 9.59 -12.64
CA THR A 88 -4.68 9.62 -13.03
C THR A 88 -3.85 10.49 -12.08
N ALA A 89 -4.32 11.67 -11.68
CA ALA A 89 -3.66 12.52 -10.69
C ALA A 89 -3.56 11.84 -9.31
N SER A 90 -4.62 11.15 -8.88
CA SER A 90 -4.65 10.36 -7.65
C SER A 90 -3.65 9.19 -7.70
N ALA A 91 -3.58 8.47 -8.82
CA ALA A 91 -2.62 7.39 -9.04
C ALA A 91 -1.17 7.89 -9.06
N GLN A 92 -0.89 9.04 -9.68
CA GLN A 92 0.43 9.68 -9.62
C GLN A 92 0.84 10.05 -8.19
N HIS A 93 -0.11 10.43 -7.33
CA HIS A 93 0.16 10.67 -5.91
C HIS A 93 0.41 9.36 -5.15
N ALA A 94 -0.45 8.36 -5.33
CA ALA A 94 -0.29 7.04 -4.71
C ALA A 94 1.04 6.38 -5.09
N LEU A 95 1.46 6.49 -6.36
CA LEU A 95 2.75 5.96 -6.84
C LEU A 95 3.95 6.64 -6.14
N ARG A 96 3.91 7.96 -5.93
CA ARG A 96 4.92 8.68 -5.16
C ARG A 96 4.95 8.20 -3.70
N LEU A 97 3.80 8.02 -3.07
CA LEU A 97 3.72 7.44 -1.71
C LEU A 97 4.35 6.05 -1.65
N VAL A 98 4.08 5.17 -2.64
CA VAL A 98 4.70 3.84 -2.74
C VAL A 98 6.23 3.95 -2.89
N ALA A 99 6.73 4.84 -3.75
CA ALA A 99 8.18 5.05 -3.95
C ALA A 99 8.90 5.51 -2.67
N PHE A 100 8.28 6.40 -1.89
CA PHE A 100 8.80 6.86 -0.60
C PHE A 100 8.48 5.93 0.59
N ARG A 101 8.11 4.66 0.32
CA ARG A 101 7.77 3.64 1.33
C ARG A 101 6.57 3.97 2.23
N GLN A 102 5.72 4.90 1.82
CA GLN A 102 4.49 5.31 2.49
C GLN A 102 3.23 4.58 1.97
N ILE A 103 3.39 3.35 1.46
CA ILE A 103 2.31 2.51 0.92
C ILE A 103 1.15 2.29 1.91
N HIS A 104 1.42 2.30 3.21
CA HIS A 104 0.41 2.20 4.27
C HIS A 104 -0.70 3.27 4.12
N LYS A 105 -0.36 4.49 3.69
CA LYS A 105 -1.33 5.57 3.42
C LYS A 105 -2.26 5.25 2.25
N VAL A 106 -1.74 4.63 1.19
CA VAL A 106 -2.54 4.21 0.02
C VAL A 106 -3.50 3.07 0.41
N LEU A 107 -3.02 2.14 1.23
CA LEU A 107 -3.78 1.03 1.78
C LEU A 107 -4.76 1.43 2.89
N GLY A 108 -4.74 2.68 3.37
CA GLY A 108 -5.62 3.13 4.45
C GLY A 108 -5.35 2.45 5.80
N MET A 109 -4.09 2.05 6.05
CA MET A 109 -3.68 1.32 7.25
C MET A 109 -2.56 2.04 8.00
N ASP A 110 -2.38 1.69 9.27
CA ASP A 110 -1.22 2.12 10.05
C ASP A 110 0.09 1.53 9.52
N PRO A 111 1.22 2.24 9.68
CA PRO A 111 2.53 1.71 9.30
C PRO A 111 2.87 0.46 10.13
N LEU A 112 3.20 -0.63 9.44
CA LEU A 112 3.67 -1.85 10.07
C LEU A 112 4.95 -1.55 10.91
N PRO A 113 5.10 -2.19 12.09
CA PRO A 113 6.28 -1.98 12.93
C PRO A 113 7.56 -2.35 12.16
N PRO A 114 8.66 -1.60 12.36
CA PRO A 114 9.90 -1.87 11.65
C PRO A 114 10.39 -3.29 11.93
N PRO A 115 10.90 -4.02 10.92
CA PRO A 115 11.34 -5.39 11.12
C PRO A 115 12.49 -5.43 12.13
N LYS A 116 12.27 -6.17 13.24
CA LYS A 116 13.21 -6.31 14.36
C LYS A 116 14.62 -6.73 13.93
N PHE A 117 14.72 -7.40 12.78
CA PHE A 117 15.97 -7.75 12.12
C PHE A 117 16.10 -7.02 10.78
N SER A 118 16.46 -5.74 10.84
CA SER A 118 16.97 -5.03 9.66
C SER A 118 18.29 -5.69 9.24
N ARG A 119 18.21 -6.66 8.31
CA ARG A 119 19.38 -7.21 7.63
C ARG A 119 20.01 -6.11 6.80
N ASN A 120 20.93 -5.39 7.42
CA ASN A 120 21.54 -4.19 6.90
C ASN A 120 22.58 -4.53 5.81
N THR A 121 22.09 -5.03 4.67
CA THR A 121 22.90 -5.38 3.49
C THR A 121 23.60 -4.15 2.89
N LEU A 122 23.10 -2.95 3.16
CA LEU A 122 23.67 -1.67 2.72
C LEU A 122 24.93 -1.28 3.49
N ASN A 123 25.16 -1.84 4.69
CA ASN A 123 26.41 -1.68 5.43
C ASN A 123 27.49 -2.72 5.07
N ARG A 124 27.29 -3.53 4.01
CA ARG A 124 28.41 -4.29 3.39
C ARG A 124 29.29 -3.32 2.60
N LYS A 125 30.07 -2.56 3.38
CA LYS A 125 31.09 -1.56 3.02
C LYS A 125 31.67 -1.88 1.65
N ARG A 126 31.46 -0.99 0.66
CA ARG A 126 32.19 -1.04 -0.63
C ARG A 126 33.67 -1.09 -0.29
N ARG A 127 34.29 -2.26 -0.44
CA ARG A 127 35.74 -2.43 -0.40
C ARG A 127 36.24 -1.69 -1.63
N ARG A 128 36.63 -0.43 -1.43
CA ARG A 128 37.24 0.40 -2.46
C ARG A 128 38.55 -0.30 -2.83
N ASP A 129 38.64 -0.82 -4.05
CA ASP A 129 39.88 -1.39 -4.56
C ASP A 129 40.98 -0.33 -4.47
N ALA A 130 42.01 -0.67 -3.71
CA ALA A 130 43.27 0.03 -3.62
C ALA A 130 44.34 -1.03 -3.86
N SER A 131 45.03 -0.91 -4.98
CA SER A 131 46.10 -1.81 -5.39
C SER A 131 47.41 -1.47 -4.66
N ALA A 132 48.32 -2.45 -4.65
CA ALA A 132 49.71 -2.43 -4.18
C ALA A 132 50.00 -2.56 -2.66
N GLY A 133 50.89 -3.50 -2.33
CA GLY A 133 51.55 -3.64 -1.01
C GLY A 133 51.63 -5.09 -0.49
N GLU A 134 52.75 -5.77 -0.73
CA GLU A 134 53.12 -7.02 -0.04
C GLU A 134 53.52 -6.75 1.43
N GLY A 135 53.35 -7.73 2.34
CA GLY A 135 53.69 -7.55 3.76
C GLY A 135 53.24 -8.65 4.73
N ASP A 136 53.86 -9.82 4.60
CA ASP A 136 54.19 -10.86 5.61
C ASP A 136 53.62 -10.85 7.07
N VAL A 137 53.05 -12.00 7.46
CA VAL A 137 53.28 -12.78 8.73
C VAL A 137 52.65 -12.44 10.11
N THR A 138 52.23 -13.54 10.78
CA THR A 138 51.86 -13.74 12.23
C THR A 138 50.68 -12.95 12.80
N ASP A 139 50.03 -13.35 13.91
CA ASP A 139 49.74 -14.62 14.59
C ASP A 139 48.66 -14.28 15.67
N GLY A 140 48.11 -15.23 16.41
CA GLY A 140 47.36 -14.93 17.64
C GLY A 140 45.96 -15.52 17.73
N ALA A 141 45.88 -16.71 18.33
CA ALA A 141 44.65 -17.25 18.90
C ALA A 141 44.40 -16.71 20.34
N ASP A 142 43.39 -17.26 21.02
CA ASP A 142 42.96 -16.99 22.40
C ASP A 142 42.27 -15.62 22.65
N GLY A 143 41.24 -15.51 23.51
CA GLY A 143 40.53 -16.52 24.30
C GLY A 143 39.99 -15.93 25.62
N LYS A 144 38.81 -16.39 26.06
CA LYS A 144 38.11 -16.00 27.32
C LYS A 144 37.68 -14.50 27.41
N LYS A 145 36.72 -14.09 28.25
CA LYS A 145 36.16 -14.72 29.45
C LYS A 145 34.68 -14.37 29.73
N ASP A 146 33.90 -15.40 30.09
CA ASP A 146 32.70 -15.50 30.95
C ASP A 146 31.71 -14.33 31.12
N LYS A 147 30.42 -14.63 30.93
CA LYS A 147 29.35 -14.18 31.85
C LYS A 147 28.20 -15.19 31.90
N LYS A 148 27.97 -15.79 33.08
CA LYS A 148 26.84 -16.69 33.39
C LYS A 148 26.14 -16.19 34.66
N GLU A 149 24.81 -16.05 34.57
CA GLU A 149 23.70 -16.13 35.58
C GLU A 149 23.91 -15.57 37.04
N GLU A 150 22.91 -15.21 37.84
CA GLU A 150 21.45 -15.44 37.83
C GLU A 150 20.66 -14.30 38.56
N GLU A 151 19.35 -14.51 38.75
CA GLU A 151 18.31 -13.75 39.48
C GLU A 151 18.69 -13.29 40.92
N THR A 152 18.02 -12.31 41.57
CA THR A 152 16.63 -12.46 42.10
C THR A 152 15.99 -11.16 42.63
N LYS A 153 14.67 -11.06 42.40
CA LYS A 153 13.49 -10.38 43.06
C LYS A 153 13.75 -9.52 44.33
N VAL A 154 12.93 -8.49 44.67
CA VAL A 154 11.58 -8.59 45.29
C VAL A 154 10.70 -7.35 44.99
N ALA A 155 9.38 -7.53 45.11
CA ALA A 155 8.31 -6.61 44.73
C ALA A 155 7.97 -5.48 45.74
N ALA A 156 7.12 -4.54 45.30
CA ALA A 156 6.14 -3.87 46.15
C ALA A 156 4.85 -3.53 45.35
N GLU A 157 3.72 -3.99 45.85
CA GLU A 157 2.36 -3.81 45.31
C GLU A 157 1.63 -2.65 46.03
N LYS A 158 0.74 -1.92 45.33
CA LYS A 158 -0.51 -1.40 45.92
C LYS A 158 -1.50 -0.82 44.89
N THR A 159 -2.75 -1.27 45.00
CA THR A 159 -4.00 -0.77 44.37
C THR A 159 -5.13 -0.91 45.42
N PRO A 160 -6.40 -0.55 45.15
CA PRO A 160 -7.02 0.54 44.38
C PRO A 160 -7.82 1.48 45.34
N PRO A 161 -8.84 2.29 44.93
CA PRO A 161 -10.19 1.85 44.46
C PRO A 161 -10.74 2.71 43.27
N THR A 162 -12.05 2.79 42.93
CA THR A 162 -13.03 1.77 42.42
C THR A 162 -14.32 2.50 41.95
N THR A 163 -15.04 1.97 40.94
CA THR A 163 -16.41 2.39 40.43
C THR A 163 -16.54 3.78 39.76
N THR A 164 -17.44 4.06 38.79
CA THR A 164 -18.84 3.56 38.59
C THR A 164 -19.30 3.45 37.12
N THR A 165 -20.14 2.43 36.88
CA THR A 165 -21.17 2.17 35.83
C THR A 165 -21.86 3.40 35.18
N THR A 166 -22.31 3.39 33.90
CA THR A 166 -23.75 3.24 33.47
C THR A 166 -23.91 3.78 32.02
N THR A 167 -24.17 2.97 30.98
CA THR A 167 -25.48 2.65 30.31
C THR A 167 -25.94 3.58 29.15
N THR A 168 -26.00 2.99 27.94
CA THR A 168 -27.05 3.01 26.87
C THR A 168 -27.96 4.24 26.59
N ALA A 169 -27.93 4.75 25.34
CA ALA A 169 -29.05 5.15 24.45
C ALA A 169 -28.48 5.99 23.27
N ALA A 170 -28.85 5.94 21.97
CA ALA A 170 -30.05 5.51 21.22
C ALA A 170 -31.17 6.57 21.05
N ALA A 171 -30.99 7.50 20.11
CA ALA A 171 -32.04 8.25 19.37
C ALA A 171 -31.38 8.82 18.09
N ALA A 172 -31.84 8.66 16.83
CA ALA A 172 -33.16 8.61 16.20
C ALA A 172 -33.72 9.99 15.74
N ALA A 173 -33.53 10.24 14.44
CA ALA A 173 -34.35 11.01 13.48
C ALA A 173 -35.05 12.34 13.89
N ALA A 174 -34.81 13.38 13.08
CA ALA A 174 -35.79 14.43 12.80
C ALA A 174 -35.58 15.05 11.40
N THR A 175 -36.53 14.80 10.49
CA THR A 175 -36.73 15.57 9.25
C THR A 175 -38.13 16.20 9.29
N PRO A 176 -38.28 17.46 8.85
CA PRO A 176 -39.52 17.97 8.27
C PRO A 176 -39.32 18.12 6.75
N ALA A 177 -40.11 17.46 5.90
CA ALA A 177 -41.54 17.67 5.66
C ALA A 177 -41.83 18.93 4.82
N VAL A 178 -41.98 18.66 3.52
CA VAL A 178 -42.68 19.41 2.45
C VAL A 178 -43.61 20.54 2.90
N ALA A 179 -43.48 21.70 2.23
CA ALA A 179 -44.56 22.68 2.09
C ALA A 179 -44.72 23.05 0.60
N ALA A 180 -45.95 23.04 0.11
CA ALA A 180 -46.29 23.34 -1.28
C ALA A 180 -46.90 24.75 -1.44
N LYS A 181 -46.66 25.37 -2.58
CA LYS A 181 -47.48 26.41 -3.25
C LYS A 181 -47.13 26.34 -4.75
N ALA A 182 -48.09 26.01 -5.62
CA ALA A 182 -49.22 26.85 -6.09
C ALA A 182 -48.74 27.90 -7.08
#